data_AF-A0A534ZCB0-F1
#
_entry.id   AF-A0A534ZCB0-F1
#
_cell.length_a   1.000
_cell.length_b   1.000
_cell.length_c   1.000
_cell.angle_alpha   90.00
_cell.angle_beta   90.00
_cell.angle_gamma   90.00
#
_symmetry.space_group_name_H-M   'P 1'
#
loop_
_entity.id
_entity.type
_entity.pdbx_description
1 polymer ?
#
loop_
_entity_poly.entity_id
_entity_poly.type
_entity_poly.pdbx_seq_one_letter_code
_entity_poly.pdbx_strand_id
1 'polypeptide(L)'
;MWGDHVLLMTALGAKSGEAITTPLVYGREGDDYIIVASKGGSPKHPKWFENITANPEVEVEVAKARGTESFKARAHIVESRAERDRLYTEMSKIWPSFLEYQTRTDRLIPVVVLRREY
;
A
#
# COMPACT_ATOMS: atom_id res chain seq x y z
N MET A 1 18.98 -4.59 -5.44
CA MET A 1 18.86 -4.82 -3.98
C MET A 1 17.43 -4.47 -3.61
N TRP A 2 16.66 -5.40 -3.03
CA TRP A 2 15.20 -5.24 -2.84
C TRP A 2 14.82 -4.40 -1.59
N GLY A 3 15.81 -3.94 -0.81
CA GLY A 3 15.61 -3.28 0.48
C GLY A 3 15.11 -1.84 0.42
N ASP A 4 15.18 -1.19 -0.74
CA ASP A 4 14.96 0.27 -0.85
C ASP A 4 13.48 0.65 -1.10
N HIS A 5 12.61 -0.34 -1.30
CA HIS A 5 11.19 -0.17 -1.64
C HIS A 5 10.24 -0.62 -0.53
N VAL A 6 10.65 -0.50 0.73
CA VAL A 6 9.77 -0.76 1.88
C VAL A 6 9.42 0.54 2.58
N LEU A 7 8.13 0.75 2.84
CA LEU A 7 7.64 1.73 3.80
C LEU A 7 6.97 1.00 4.97
N LEU A 8 6.92 1.65 6.12
CA LEU A 8 6.08 1.23 7.23
C LEU A 8 4.83 2.10 7.23
N MET A 9 3.66 1.47 7.22
CA MET A 9 2.38 2.16 7.34
C MET A 9 1.74 1.78 8.67
N THR A 10 1.48 2.77 9.51
CA THR A 10 0.74 2.62 10.77
C THR A 10 -0.70 3.08 10.56
N ALA A 11 -1.64 2.18 10.81
CA ALA A 11 -3.08 2.43 10.71
C ALA A 11 -3.79 1.95 11.98
N LEU A 12 -4.95 2.53 12.31
CA LEU A 12 -5.75 2.06 13.44
C LEU A 12 -6.46 0.74 13.09
N GLY A 13 -6.35 -0.25 13.96
CA GLY A 13 -7.04 -1.52 13.82
C GLY A 13 -8.56 -1.32 13.77
N ALA A 14 -9.24 -1.74 12.70
CA ALA A 14 -10.67 -1.49 12.50
C ALA A 14 -11.55 -2.01 13.66
N LYS A 15 -11.10 -3.03 14.38
CA LYS A 15 -11.81 -3.61 15.53
C LYS A 15 -11.24 -3.19 16.88
N SER A 16 -9.91 -3.07 16.99
CA SER A 16 -9.24 -2.83 18.27
C SER A 16 -9.02 -1.35 18.58
N GLY A 17 -8.97 -0.47 17.57
CA GLY A 17 -8.55 0.92 17.71
C GLY A 17 -7.06 1.10 17.97
N GLU A 18 -6.28 0.02 18.05
CA GLU A 18 -4.84 0.07 18.30
C GLU A 18 -4.06 0.50 17.05
N ALA A 19 -2.95 1.19 17.22
CA ALA A 19 -2.03 1.50 16.13
C ALA A 19 -1.28 0.22 15.69
N ILE A 20 -1.40 -0.16 14.42
CA ILE A 20 -0.79 -1.35 13.85
C ILE A 20 0.09 -0.97 12.67
N THR A 21 1.40 -1.22 12.80
CA THR A 21 2.39 -0.98 11.75
C THR A 21 2.53 -2.18 10.83
N THR A 22 2.46 -1.96 9.52
CA THR A 22 2.64 -2.98 8.49
C THR A 22 3.74 -2.57 7.50
N PRO A 23 4.80 -3.38 7.30
CA PRO A 23 5.77 -3.16 6.24
C PRO A 23 5.18 -3.49 4.88
N LEU A 24 5.32 -2.60 3.91
CA LEU A 24 4.73 -2.73 2.58
C LEU A 24 5.74 -2.35 1.50
N VAL A 25 5.70 -3.09 0.40
CA VAL A 25 6.37 -2.66 -0.84
C VAL A 25 5.67 -1.40 -1.34
N TYR A 26 6.44 -0.37 -1.68
CA TYR A 26 5.92 0.87 -2.24
C TYR A 26 6.57 1.29 -3.55
N GLY A 27 5.79 2.01 -4.35
CA GLY A 27 6.24 2.80 -5.48
C GLY A 27 5.89 4.27 -5.29
N ARG A 28 6.32 5.10 -6.24
CA ARG A 28 6.01 6.53 -6.25
C ARG A 28 5.35 6.95 -7.54
N GLU A 29 4.43 7.89 -7.42
CA GLU A 29 3.91 8.66 -8.54
C GLU A 29 3.81 10.13 -8.13
N GLY A 30 4.67 10.98 -8.71
CA GLY A 30 4.84 12.33 -8.20
C GLY A 30 5.22 12.30 -6.72
N ASP A 31 4.49 13.05 -5.90
CA ASP A 31 4.68 13.11 -4.44
C ASP A 31 3.91 12.03 -3.65
N ASP A 32 3.10 11.22 -4.35
CA ASP A 32 2.28 10.19 -3.74
C ASP A 32 3.02 8.85 -3.63
N TYR A 33 2.62 8.04 -2.65
CA TYR A 33 3.14 6.70 -2.41
C TYR A 33 2.10 5.65 -2.80
N ILE A 34 2.51 4.64 -3.57
CA ILE A 34 1.62 3.59 -4.07
C ILE A 34 1.90 2.29 -3.33
N ILE A 35 0.87 1.65 -2.77
CA ILE A 35 0.95 0.34 -2.11
C ILE A 35 -0.13 -0.61 -2.67
N VAL A 36 0.08 -1.91 -2.51
CA VAL A 36 -0.77 -2.95 -3.10
C VAL A 36 -1.27 -3.94 -2.05
N ALA A 37 -2.59 -4.13 -1.95
CA ALA A 37 -3.25 -5.07 -1.04
C ALA A 37 -3.24 -6.52 -1.56
N SER A 38 -2.06 -7.01 -1.93
CA SER A 38 -1.88 -8.29 -2.63
C SER A 38 -2.03 -9.52 -1.73
N LYS A 39 -1.48 -9.48 -0.51
CA LYS A 39 -1.42 -10.62 0.43
C LYS A 39 -0.97 -11.93 -0.28
N GLY A 40 0.04 -11.83 -1.14
CA GLY A 40 0.59 -12.98 -1.89
C GLY A 40 -0.40 -13.66 -2.85
N GLY A 41 -1.46 -12.96 -3.26
CA GLY A 41 -2.53 -13.53 -4.10
C GLY A 41 -3.60 -14.27 -3.31
N SER A 42 -3.67 -14.09 -1.99
CA SER A 42 -4.73 -14.67 -1.17
C SER A 42 -6.13 -14.21 -1.65
N PRO A 43 -7.16 -15.07 -1.59
CA PRO A 43 -8.55 -14.68 -1.87
C PRO A 43 -9.13 -13.70 -0.85
N LYS A 44 -8.44 -13.45 0.27
CA LYS A 44 -8.85 -12.48 1.31
C LYS A 44 -7.97 -11.23 1.25
N HIS A 45 -8.55 -10.09 1.60
CA HIS A 45 -7.80 -8.87 1.81
C HIS A 45 -6.82 -9.01 3.00
N PRO A 46 -5.70 -8.26 3.00
CA PRO A 46 -4.86 -8.13 4.19
C PRO A 46 -5.56 -7.27 5.24
N LYS A 47 -5.30 -7.55 6.52
CA LYS A 47 -5.96 -6.84 7.63
C LYS A 47 -5.74 -5.33 7.59
N TRP A 48 -4.54 -4.88 7.18
CA TRP A 48 -4.26 -3.45 7.03
C TRP A 48 -5.18 -2.78 6.01
N PHE A 49 -5.63 -3.49 4.97
CA PHE A 49 -6.55 -2.94 3.98
C PHE A 49 -7.94 -2.72 4.58
N GLU A 50 -8.40 -3.67 5.40
CA GLU A 50 -9.64 -3.51 6.18
C GLU A 50 -9.53 -2.33 7.16
N ASN A 51 -8.36 -2.15 7.80
CA ASN A 51 -8.10 -1.01 8.69
C ASN A 51 -8.24 0.33 7.97
N ILE A 52 -7.54 0.53 6.85
CA ILE A 52 -7.60 1.81 6.12
C ILE A 52 -8.95 2.08 5.45
N THR A 53 -9.72 1.03 5.16
CA THR A 53 -11.09 1.15 4.65
C THR A 53 -12.02 1.70 5.74
N ALA A 54 -11.80 1.31 7.00
CA ALA A 54 -12.56 1.81 8.14
C ALA A 54 -12.10 3.22 8.58
N ASN A 55 -10.79 3.50 8.52
CA ASN A 55 -10.22 4.81 8.80
C ASN A 55 -9.01 5.07 7.88
N PRO A 56 -9.12 6.00 6.91
CA PRO A 56 -8.07 6.23 5.93
C PRO A 56 -6.87 7.02 6.46
N GLU A 57 -6.89 7.52 7.70
CA GLU A 57 -5.74 8.20 8.31
C GLU A 57 -4.63 7.19 8.63
N VAL A 58 -3.43 7.46 8.12
CA VAL A 58 -2.24 6.65 8.39
C VAL A 58 -1.02 7.52 8.69
N GLU A 59 -0.07 6.94 9.41
CA GLU A 59 1.30 7.45 9.48
C GLU A 59 2.20 6.57 8.60
N VAL A 60 3.09 7.22 7.85
CA VAL A 60 4.02 6.58 6.93
C VAL A 60 5.43 6.88 7.38
N GLU A 61 6.24 5.84 7.51
CA GLU A 61 7.68 5.93 7.68
C GLU A 61 8.38 5.35 6.45
N VAL A 62 9.35 6.08 5.91
CA VAL A 62 10.12 5.63 4.75
C VAL A 62 11.59 6.00 4.89
N ALA A 63 12.47 5.07 4.50
CA ALA A 63 13.90 5.31 4.49
C ALA A 63 14.27 6.42 3.48
N LYS A 64 15.22 7.27 3.87
CA LYS A 64 15.86 8.27 3.03
C LYS A 64 17.37 8.03 3.04
N ALA A 65 18.08 8.73 2.14
CA ALA A 65 19.54 8.70 2.09
C ALA A 65 20.20 9.03 3.45
N ARG A 66 19.51 9.79 4.32
CA ARG A 66 19.95 10.11 5.68
C ARG A 66 18.79 9.95 6.67
N GLY A 67 18.58 8.74 7.16
CA GLY A 67 17.60 8.43 8.20
C GLY A 67 16.22 8.07 7.66
N THR A 68 15.19 8.33 8.46
CA THR A 68 13.80 7.97 8.17
C THR A 68 12.96 9.25 8.12
N GLU A 69 12.12 9.38 7.10
CA GLU A 69 11.08 10.40 7.06
C GLU A 69 9.77 9.80 7.60
N SER A 70 9.11 10.49 8.54
CA SER A 70 7.79 10.13 9.06
C SER A 70 6.79 11.24 8.76
N PHE A 71 5.58 10.89 8.29
CA PHE A 71 4.53 11.86 7.97
C PHE A 71 3.13 11.24 8.04
N LYS A 72 2.13 12.10 8.23
CA LYS A 72 0.72 11.72 8.11
C LYS A 72 0.30 11.70 6.64
N ALA A 73 -0.52 10.72 6.29
CA ALA A 73 -1.10 10.59 4.97
C ALA A 73 -2.53 10.07 5.05
N ARG A 74 -3.30 10.36 4.01
CA ARG A 74 -4.61 9.79 3.77
C ARG A 74 -4.51 8.70 2.71
N ALA A 75 -5.05 7.53 3.02
CA ALA A 75 -5.14 6.41 2.09
C ALA A 75 -6.35 6.56 1.15
N HIS A 76 -6.08 6.51 -0.17
CA HIS A 76 -7.09 6.55 -1.22
C HIS A 76 -7.09 5.25 -2.00
N ILE A 77 -8.20 4.52 -1.95
CA ILE A 77 -8.40 3.31 -2.74
C ILE A 77 -8.67 3.72 -4.19
N VAL A 78 -7.96 3.11 -5.14
CA VAL A 78 -8.12 3.42 -6.56
C VAL A 78 -9.36 2.69 -7.10
N GLU A 79 -10.45 3.43 -7.23
CA GLU A 79 -11.76 2.91 -7.70
C GLU A 79 -11.78 2.66 -9.22
N SER A 80 -11.12 3.52 -10.01
CA SER A 80 -11.08 3.38 -11.47
C SER A 80 -10.28 2.14 -11.86
N ARG A 81 -10.92 1.20 -12.55
CA ARG A 81 -10.27 -0.04 -13.00
C ARG A 81 -9.06 0.22 -13.90
N ALA A 82 -9.17 1.15 -14.84
CA ALA A 82 -8.08 1.48 -15.75
C ALA A 82 -6.87 2.05 -15.00
N GLU A 83 -7.12 2.92 -14.03
CA GLU A 83 -6.07 3.54 -13.23
C GLU A 83 -5.41 2.53 -12.28
N ARG A 84 -6.24 1.68 -11.65
CA ARG A 84 -5.79 0.55 -10.84
C ARG A 84 -4.84 -0.33 -11.66
N ASP A 85 -5.23 -0.72 -12.87
CA ASP A 85 -4.43 -1.60 -13.73
C ASP A 85 -3.11 -0.93 -14.17
N ARG A 86 -3.13 0.37 -14.47
CA ARG A 86 -1.91 1.15 -14.77
C ARG A 86 -0.94 1.14 -13.58
N LEU A 87 -1.41 1.54 -12.41
CA LEU A 87 -0.57 1.59 -11.20
C LEU A 87 -0.10 0.20 -10.76
N TYR A 88 -0.95 -0.83 -10.89
CA TYR A 88 -0.56 -2.20 -10.59
C TYR A 88 0.58 -2.68 -11.52
N THR A 89 0.50 -2.30 -12.80
CA THR A 89 1.55 -2.60 -13.79
C THR A 89 2.87 -1.90 -13.41
N GLU A 90 2.82 -0.64 -13.01
CA GLU A 90 4.01 0.08 -12.53
C GLU A 90 4.59 -0.54 -11.26
N MET A 91 3.74 -0.88 -10.29
CA MET A 91 4.16 -1.59 -9.06
C MET A 91 4.79 -2.96 -9.38
N SER A 92 4.35 -3.62 -10.44
CA SER A 92 4.92 -4.91 -10.86
C SER A 92 6.33 -4.77 -11.44
N LYS A 93 6.73 -3.58 -11.91
CA LYS A 93 8.14 -3.32 -12.30
C LYS A 93 9.05 -3.25 -11.07
N ILE A 94 8.52 -2.84 -9.92
CA ILE A 94 9.23 -2.80 -8.63
C ILE A 94 9.23 -4.18 -7.97
N TRP A 95 8.09 -4.87 -7.99
CA TRP A 95 7.93 -6.19 -7.40
C TRP A 95 7.25 -7.15 -8.39
N PRO A 96 8.04 -7.86 -9.23
CA PRO A 96 7.52 -8.69 -10.32
C PRO A 96 6.49 -9.76 -9.89
N SER A 97 6.56 -10.24 -8.64
CA SER A 97 5.63 -11.24 -8.12
C SER A 97 4.17 -10.76 -8.06
N PHE A 98 3.89 -9.46 -8.17
CA PHE A 98 2.51 -8.98 -8.28
C PHE A 98 1.79 -9.56 -9.50
N LEU A 99 2.47 -9.72 -10.64
CA LEU A 99 1.86 -10.34 -11.83
C LEU A 99 1.35 -11.75 -11.53
N GLU A 100 2.13 -12.55 -10.81
CA GLU A 100 1.72 -13.89 -10.40
C GLU A 100 0.61 -13.84 -9.33
N TYR A 101 0.66 -12.92 -8.37
CA TYR A 101 -0.34 -12.85 -7.32
C TYR A 101 -1.74 -12.58 -7.85
N GLN A 102 -1.86 -11.80 -8.94
CA GLN A 102 -3.15 -11.51 -9.55
C GLN A 102 -3.76 -12.73 -10.26
N THR A 103 -2.96 -13.71 -10.70
CA THR A 103 -3.49 -14.95 -11.31
C THR A 103 -3.97 -15.96 -10.28
N ARG A 104 -3.55 -15.81 -9.02
CA ARG A 104 -3.89 -16.73 -7.92
C ARG A 104 -5.24 -16.43 -7.24
N THR A 105 -5.96 -15.40 -7.68
CA THR A 105 -7.22 -14.97 -7.07
C THR A 105 -8.15 -14.31 -8.07
N ASP A 106 -9.46 -14.53 -7.90
CA ASP A 106 -10.50 -13.88 -8.72
C ASP A 106 -10.80 -12.45 -8.26
N ARG A 107 -10.40 -12.09 -7.04
CA ARG A 107 -10.65 -10.73 -6.53
C ARG A 107 -9.77 -9.73 -7.27
N LEU A 108 -10.34 -8.55 -7.52
CA LEU A 108 -9.54 -7.42 -7.94
C LEU A 108 -8.61 -7.01 -6.79
N ILE A 109 -7.30 -7.23 -6.94
CA ILE A 109 -6.31 -6.80 -5.94
C ILE A 109 -6.30 -5.27 -5.85
N PRO A 110 -6.62 -4.65 -4.70
CA PRO A 110 -6.65 -3.20 -4.59
C PRO A 110 -5.27 -2.56 -4.69
N VAL A 111 -5.24 -1.39 -5.32
CA VAL A 111 -4.12 -0.44 -5.28
C VAL A 111 -4.56 0.75 -4.45
N VAL A 112 -3.65 1.27 -3.62
CA VAL A 112 -3.91 2.39 -2.72
C VAL A 112 -2.84 3.45 -2.94
N VAL A 113 -3.29 4.69 -3.04
CA VAL A 113 -2.45 5.89 -3.10
C VAL A 113 -2.45 6.54 -1.72
N LEU A 114 -1.28 6.73 -1.13
CA LEU A 114 -1.12 7.48 0.12
C LEU A 114 -0.72 8.90 -0.24
N ARG A 115 -1.59 9.86 0.12
CA ARG A 115 -1.38 11.28 -0.11
C ARG A 115 -1.01 11.96 1.19
N ARG A 116 0.09 12.71 1.18
CA ARG A 116 0.54 13.44 2.37
C ARG A 116 -0.51 14.49 2.77
N GLU A 117 -0.78 14.58 4.06
CA GLU A 117 -1.57 15.69 4.59
C GLU A 117 -0.64 16.87 4.92
N TYR A 118 -1.08 18.08 4.58
CA TYR A 118 -0.37 19.34 4.83
C TYR A 118 -0.93 20.05 6.06
#